data_AF-A0A957HK17-F1
#
_entry.id   AF-A0A957HK17-F1
#
_cell.length_a   1.000
_cell.length_b   1.000
_cell.length_c   1.000
_cell.angle_alpha   90.00
_cell.angle_beta   90.00
_cell.angle_gamma   90.00
#
_symmetry.space_group_name_H-M   'P 1'
#
loop_
_entity.id
_entity.type
_entity.pdbx_description
1 polymer ?
#
loop_
_entity_poly.entity_id
_entity_poly.type
_entity_poly.pdbx_seq_one_letter_code
_entity_poly.pdbx_strand_id
1 'polypeptide(L)'
;PGQTDEDDFGFSYETVDQLLYLILDERYSRDEAVAAGFERPFVDRVLKMVQRSQYKRTMPIIPKISDRSITHDFRYLRDWGT
;
A
#
# COMPACT_ATOMS: atom_id res chain seq x y z
N PRO A 1 4.54 -28.67 -8.05
CA PRO A 1 3.16 -28.74 -7.50
C PRO A 1 3.22 -28.68 -5.96
N GLY A 2 2.64 -27.64 -5.36
CA GLY A 2 2.63 -27.45 -3.90
C GLY A 2 3.29 -26.16 -3.44
N GLN A 3 2.99 -25.02 -4.08
CA GLN A 3 3.27 -23.73 -3.48
C GLN A 3 2.04 -23.33 -2.67
N THR A 4 2.16 -23.41 -1.35
CA THR A 4 1.18 -22.81 -0.42
C THR A 4 1.81 -21.53 0.08
N ASP A 5 1.34 -20.38 -0.41
CA ASP A 5 1.91 -19.07 -0.05
C ASP A 5 1.86 -18.80 1.47
N GLU A 6 1.00 -19.51 2.22
CA GLU A 6 0.93 -19.44 3.70
C GLU A 6 2.22 -19.92 4.39
N ASP A 7 2.86 -20.95 3.85
CA ASP A 7 4.10 -21.53 4.42
C ASP A 7 5.31 -20.60 4.20
N ASP A 8 5.33 -19.85 3.10
CA ASP A 8 6.42 -18.92 2.78
C ASP A 8 6.37 -17.63 3.62
N PHE A 9 5.15 -17.18 3.96
CA PHE A 9 4.98 -15.98 4.77
C PHE A 9 4.99 -16.25 6.28
N GLY A 10 4.67 -17.47 6.72
CA GLY A 10 4.67 -17.84 8.14
C GLY A 10 3.55 -17.17 8.94
N PHE A 11 2.51 -16.70 8.26
CA PHE A 11 1.34 -16.06 8.85
C PHE A 11 0.07 -16.54 8.14
N SER A 12 -1.01 -16.71 8.89
CA SER A 12 -2.34 -16.94 8.32
C SER A 12 -2.84 -15.68 7.60
N TYR A 13 -3.45 -15.86 6.43
CA TYR A 13 -4.10 -14.77 5.69
C TYR A 13 -5.13 -14.03 6.55
N GLU A 14 -5.87 -14.74 7.41
CA GLU A 14 -6.88 -14.14 8.28
C GLU A 14 -6.27 -13.12 9.24
N THR A 15 -5.11 -13.43 9.81
CA THR A 15 -4.39 -12.53 10.74
C THR A 15 -3.83 -11.31 10.02
N VAL A 16 -3.33 -11.49 8.79
CA VAL A 16 -2.81 -10.38 7.98
C VAL A 16 -3.94 -9.45 7.56
N ASP A 17 -5.07 -9.99 7.11
CA ASP A 17 -6.22 -9.19 6.69
C ASP A 17 -6.80 -8.39 7.85
N GLN A 18 -6.91 -8.98 9.04
CA GLN A 18 -7.35 -8.26 10.23
C GLN A 18 -6.42 -7.09 10.57
N LEU A 19 -5.10 -7.31 10.49
CA LEU A 19 -4.12 -6.23 10.72
C LEU A 19 -4.25 -5.12 9.66
N LEU A 20 -4.43 -5.50 8.39
CA LEU A 20 -4.59 -4.54 7.30
C LEU A 20 -5.87 -3.70 7.46
N TYR A 21 -6.98 -4.31 7.87
CA TYR A 21 -8.23 -3.63 8.18
C TYR A 21 -8.03 -2.56 9.27
N LEU A 22 -7.40 -2.93 10.39
CA LEU A 22 -7.15 -2.00 11.49
C LEU A 22 -6.28 -0.81 11.08
N ILE A 23 -5.25 -1.05 10.26
CA ILE A 23 -4.31 0.00 9.86
C ILE A 23 -4.90 0.90 8.76
N LEU A 24 -5.61 0.34 7.78
CA LEU A 24 -6.07 1.07 6.60
C LEU A 24 -7.44 1.71 6.81
N ASP A 25 -8.40 0.96 7.34
CA ASP A 25 -9.78 1.41 7.47
C ASP A 25 -9.99 2.14 8.80
N GLU A 26 -9.56 1.53 9.91
CA GLU A 26 -9.67 2.11 11.26
C GLU A 26 -8.52 3.10 11.59
N ARG A 27 -7.54 3.24 10.69
CA ARG A 27 -6.39 4.17 10.80
C ARG A 27 -5.54 4.00 12.05
N TYR A 28 -5.43 2.77 12.55
CA TYR A 28 -4.59 2.48 13.72
C TYR A 28 -3.13 2.78 13.43
N SER A 29 -2.46 3.39 14.39
CA SER A 29 -1.01 3.51 14.41
C SER A 29 -0.35 2.16 14.68
N ARG A 30 0.96 2.07 14.42
CA ARG A 30 1.73 0.85 14.68
C ARG A 30 1.65 0.41 16.14
N ASP A 31 1.72 1.38 17.06
CA ASP A 31 1.72 1.10 18.48
C ASP A 31 0.33 0.68 18.97
N GLU A 32 -0.75 1.22 18.38
CA GLU A 32 -2.12 0.76 18.63
C GLU A 32 -2.38 -0.64 18.10
N ALA A 33 -1.85 -0.99 16.92
CA ALA A 33 -1.92 -2.36 16.41
C ALA A 33 -1.19 -3.35 17.34
N VAL A 34 -0.04 -2.96 17.89
CA VAL A 34 0.66 -3.78 18.89
C VAL A 34 -0.16 -3.90 20.18
N ALA A 35 -0.77 -2.80 20.65
CA ALA A 35 -1.66 -2.81 21.81
C ALA A 35 -2.92 -3.65 21.61
N ALA A 36 -3.39 -3.79 20.36
CA ALA A 36 -4.53 -4.63 19.98
C ALA A 36 -4.21 -6.14 20.00
N GLY A 37 -2.96 -6.54 20.30
CA GLY A 37 -2.56 -7.92 20.48
C GLY A 37 -1.70 -8.51 19.36
N PHE A 38 -1.27 -7.69 18.38
CA PHE A 38 -0.36 -8.14 17.34
C PHE A 38 1.11 -8.01 17.77
N GLU A 39 1.95 -8.97 17.39
CA GLU A 39 3.38 -8.89 17.67
C GLU A 39 4.04 -7.76 16.85
N ARG A 40 4.85 -6.93 17.49
CA ARG A 40 5.59 -5.85 16.82
C ARG A 40 6.40 -6.31 15.59
N PRO A 41 7.19 -7.41 15.62
CA PRO A 41 7.89 -7.88 14.43
C PRO A 41 6.95 -8.29 13.30
N PHE A 42 5.76 -8.81 13.61
CA PHE A 42 4.73 -9.13 12.62
C PHE A 42 4.18 -7.86 11.96
N VAL A 43 3.78 -6.88 12.76
CA VAL A 43 3.25 -5.59 12.27
C VAL A 43 4.26 -4.90 11.35
N ASP A 44 5.53 -4.82 11.77
CA ASP A 44 6.57 -4.19 10.98
C ASP A 44 6.85 -4.95 9.67
N ARG A 45 6.80 -6.29 9.68
CA ARG A 45 7.01 -7.11 8.48
C ARG A 45 5.87 -6.91 7.47
N VAL A 46 4.61 -6.94 7.91
CA VAL A 46 3.45 -6.71 7.04
C VAL A 46 3.47 -5.31 6.45
N LEU A 47 3.71 -4.29 7.26
CA LEU A 47 3.81 -2.90 6.79
C LEU A 47 4.93 -2.70 5.77
N LYS A 48 6.09 -3.32 6.00
CA LYS A 48 7.20 -3.30 5.04
C LYS A 48 6.82 -3.98 3.73
N MET A 49 6.05 -5.07 3.78
CA MET A 49 5.56 -5.75 2.58
C MET A 49 4.57 -4.90 1.79
N VAL A 50 3.63 -4.25 2.49
CA VAL A 50 2.69 -3.30 1.88
C VAL A 50 3.45 -2.16 1.22
N GLN A 51 4.44 -1.57 1.90
CA GLN A 51 5.26 -0.50 1.36
C GLN A 51 6.02 -0.95 0.11
N ARG A 52 6.68 -2.12 0.15
CA ARG A 52 7.43 -2.67 -0.98
C ARG A 52 6.52 -3.04 -2.15
N SER A 53 5.24 -3.33 -1.92
CA SER A 53 4.28 -3.66 -2.96
C SER A 53 3.46 -2.45 -3.45
N GLN A 54 3.71 -1.24 -2.94
CA GLN A 54 2.97 -0.03 -3.37
C GLN A 54 3.08 0.24 -4.87
N TYR A 55 4.22 -0.11 -5.49
CA TYR A 55 4.40 0.05 -6.94
C TYR A 55 3.37 -0.75 -7.76
N LYS A 56 2.81 -1.85 -7.21
CA LYS A 56 1.76 -2.63 -7.89
C LYS A 56 0.41 -1.93 -7.90
N ARG A 57 0.19 -0.96 -7.01
CA ARG A 57 -1.06 -0.21 -6.85
C ARG A 57 -1.05 1.13 -7.60
N THR A 58 0.10 1.50 -8.15
CA THR A 58 0.28 2.77 -8.85
C THR A 58 0.65 2.48 -10.30
N MET A 59 0.16 3.28 -11.24
CA MET A 59 0.64 3.18 -12.61
C MET A 59 2.15 3.43 -12.67
N PRO A 60 2.88 2.77 -13.58
CA PRO A 60 4.30 3.01 -13.74
C PRO A 60 4.57 4.48 -14.03
N ILE A 61 5.62 5.02 -13.42
CA ILE A 61 6.03 6.41 -13.64
C ILE A 61 6.54 6.53 -15.07
N ILE A 62 5.84 7.31 -15.90
CA ILE A 62 6.26 7.61 -17.27
C ILE A 62 7.22 8.80 -17.22
N PRO A 63 8.43 8.70 -17.78
CA PRO A 63 9.38 9.80 -17.79
C PRO A 63 8.80 10.98 -18.57
N LYS A 64 8.94 12.19 -18.02
CA LYS A 64 8.58 13.42 -18.72
C LYS A 64 9.66 13.77 -19.73
N ILE A 65 9.26 13.98 -20.98
CA ILE A 65 10.16 14.40 -22.07
C ILE A 65 10.31 15.94 -22.10
N SER A 66 9.25 16.65 -21.71
CA SER A 66 9.18 18.12 -21.71
C SER A 66 8.80 18.65 -20.32
N ASP A 67 9.10 19.91 -20.05
CA ASP A 67 8.77 20.59 -18.77
C ASP A 67 7.30 20.55 -18.38
N ARG A 68 6.40 20.42 -19.37
CA ARG A 68 4.96 20.26 -19.16
C ARG A 68 4.45 19.01 -19.86
N SER A 69 3.76 18.17 -19.10
CA SER A 69 3.06 16.97 -19.57
C SER A 69 1.55 17.12 -19.39
N ILE A 70 0.77 16.64 -20.37
CA ILE A 70 -0.69 16.74 -20.32
C ILE A 70 -1.29 15.97 -19.13
N THR A 71 -0.63 14.90 -18.69
CA THR A 71 -1.16 14.01 -17.64
C THR A 71 -0.90 14.55 -16.24
N HIS A 72 0.36 14.86 -15.91
CA HIS A 72 0.75 15.19 -14.53
C HIS A 72 0.68 16.68 -14.24
N ASP A 73 0.91 17.54 -15.25
CA ASP A 73 1.06 18.99 -15.07
C ASP A 73 -0.18 19.79 -15.47
N PHE A 74 -1.01 19.24 -16.35
CA PHE A 74 -2.21 19.92 -16.83
C PHE A 74 -3.40 19.62 -15.90
N ARG A 75 -3.40 20.25 -14.71
CA ARG A 75 -4.49 20.14 -13.72
C ARG A 75 -5.50 21.30 -13.79
N TYR A 76 -5.66 21.90 -14.97
CA TYR A 76 -6.61 22.98 -15.17
C TYR A 76 -7.98 22.40 -15.54
N LEU A 77 -9.06 22.91 -14.94
CA LEU A 77 -10.39 22.81 -15.52
C LEU A 77 -10.28 23.33 -16.95
N ARG A 78 -10.80 22.61 -17.94
CA ARG A 78 -10.67 22.97 -19.37
C ARG A 78 -11.20 24.38 -19.59
N ASP A 79 -10.32 25.36 -19.49
CA ASP A 79 -10.55 26.74 -19.90
C ASP A 79 -10.42 26.75 -21.43
N TRP A 80 -11.44 26.20 -22.09
CA TRP A 80 -11.73 26.59 -23.45
C TRP A 80 -12.33 27.97 -23.36
N GLY A 81 -11.47 28.97 -23.58
CA GLY A 81 -11.78 30.38 -23.40
C GLY A 81 -13.13 30.78 -24.00
N THR A 82 -13.77 31.74 -23.34
CA THR A 82 -14.82 32.61 -23.90
C THR A 82 -14.44 33.16 -25.27
#